data_AF-A0A2N3K423-F1
#
_entry.id   AF-A0A2N3K423-F1
#
_cell.length_a   1.000
_cell.length_b   1.000
_cell.length_c   1.000
_cell.angle_alpha   90.00
_cell.angle_beta   90.00
_cell.angle_gamma   90.00
#
_symmetry.space_group_name_H-M   'P 1'
#
loop_
_entity.id
_entity.type
_entity.pdbx_description
1 polymer ?
#
loop_
_entity_poly.entity_id
_entity_poly.type
_entity_poly.pdbx_seq_one_letter_code
_entity_poly.pdbx_strand_id
1 'polypeptide(L)'
;MFEAVEELIGEHADIEKRLADPAVHADQAGARKLNKRYAELTPIVGTYRSWKQTGEDIETARELAADDPDFAAEVKELEAAREELTEKLRLLLVPRDPSDDKDVILEIKAGAGGDESALFAGDLLRMYLRYAERVGWKTELIDSTESELGGYKDVQVAVKTKGGQGATEPGQGVWARLKYEGGVHRVQRVPATESQGRIHTSAAGVLVTPEAEEIDVEINQNDLRIDVYRSSGPGGQSVNTTDSAVRITHLPTGVVASCQNEKSQLQNKEQAMRILRSRLLAAAQEEAEREAADARRSQVRTVDRSEKIRTYNYPENRISDHRVGFKAYNLDQVLDGELDAVIQACVDADSAAKLAAA
;
A
#
# COMPACT_ATOMS: atom_id res chain seq x y z
N MET A 1 16.35 19.56 5.73
CA MET A 1 14.98 19.99 5.34
C MET A 1 15.00 20.92 4.14
N PHE A 2 15.60 22.12 4.22
CA PHE A 2 15.53 23.10 3.13
C PHE A 2 16.22 22.65 1.83
N GLU A 3 17.40 22.02 1.90
CA GLU A 3 18.08 21.47 0.71
C GLU A 3 17.25 20.37 0.02
N ALA A 4 16.64 19.47 0.79
CA ALA A 4 15.77 18.42 0.25
C ALA A 4 14.52 18.99 -0.45
N VAL A 5 13.95 20.07 0.08
CA VAL A 5 12.80 20.74 -0.54
C VAL A 5 13.21 21.42 -1.85
N GLU A 6 14.38 22.05 -1.91
CA GLU A 6 14.89 22.68 -3.13
C GLU A 6 15.15 21.66 -4.26
N GLU A 7 15.68 20.48 -3.92
CA GLU A 7 15.84 19.39 -4.88
C GLU A 7 14.50 18.93 -5.45
N LEU A 8 13.49 18.74 -4.59
CA LEU A 8 12.13 18.36 -5.00
C LEU A 8 11.43 19.43 -5.85
N ILE A 9 11.71 20.72 -5.60
CA ILE A 9 11.23 21.83 -6.43
C ILE A 9 11.88 21.78 -7.82
N GLY A 10 13.18 21.51 -7.88
CA GLY A 10 13.91 21.30 -9.13
C GLY A 10 13.32 20.14 -9.92
N GLU A 11 13.09 19.00 -9.26
CA GLU A 11 12.45 17.82 -9.85
C GLU A 11 11.06 18.15 -10.41
N HIS A 12 10.22 18.85 -9.65
CA HIS A 12 8.89 19.26 -10.10
C HIS A 12 8.96 20.10 -11.37
N ALA A 13 9.86 21.09 -11.43
CA ALA A 13 10.02 21.96 -12.60
C ALA A 13 10.53 21.19 -13.82
N ASP A 14 11.38 20.19 -13.63
CA ASP A 14 11.88 19.36 -14.73
C ASP A 14 10.82 18.39 -15.25
N ILE A 15 9.99 17.82 -14.36
CA ILE A 15 8.84 17.01 -14.76
C ILE A 15 7.82 17.86 -15.52
N GLU A 16 7.54 19.09 -15.07
CA GLU A 16 6.65 20.04 -15.76
C GLU A 16 7.11 20.29 -17.20
N LYS A 17 8.41 20.54 -17.41
CA LYS A 17 9.00 20.69 -18.75
C LYS A 17 8.86 19.44 -19.60
N ARG A 18 9.06 18.25 -19.01
CA ARG A 18 8.92 16.97 -19.73
C ARG A 18 7.47 16.69 -20.12
N LEU A 19 6.51 16.98 -19.26
CA LEU A 19 5.08 16.81 -19.55
C LEU A 19 4.59 17.77 -20.64
N ALA A 20 5.27 18.90 -20.84
CA ALA A 20 5.00 19.82 -21.94
C ALA A 20 5.46 19.29 -23.32
N ASP A 21 6.32 18.26 -23.38
CA ASP A 21 6.79 17.66 -24.63
C ASP A 21 5.73 16.68 -25.21
N PRO A 22 5.19 16.93 -26.42
CA PRO A 22 4.24 16.02 -27.07
C PRO A 22 4.75 14.58 -27.25
N ALA A 23 6.08 14.38 -27.35
CA ALA A 23 6.67 13.06 -27.52
C ALA A 23 6.48 12.14 -26.31
N VAL A 24 6.35 12.71 -25.10
CA VAL A 24 6.11 11.94 -23.86
C VAL A 24 4.72 11.32 -23.86
N HIS A 25 3.73 11.96 -24.48
CA HIS A 25 2.36 11.45 -24.55
C HIS A 25 2.20 10.29 -25.56
N ALA A 26 3.22 10.02 -26.38
CA ALA A 26 3.27 8.83 -27.23
C ALA A 26 3.49 7.54 -26.43
N ASP A 27 4.14 7.64 -25.26
CA ASP A 27 4.27 6.56 -24.28
C ASP A 27 3.28 6.79 -23.13
N GLN A 28 2.11 6.14 -23.20
CA GLN A 28 1.08 6.31 -22.18
C GLN A 28 1.51 5.83 -20.79
N ALA A 29 2.39 4.82 -20.69
CA ALA A 29 2.86 4.31 -19.41
C ALA A 29 3.85 5.30 -18.76
N GLY A 30 4.81 5.80 -19.55
CA GLY A 30 5.75 6.83 -19.12
C GLY A 30 5.05 8.14 -18.71
N ALA A 31 4.07 8.58 -19.50
CA ALA A 31 3.27 9.77 -19.19
C ALA A 31 2.47 9.61 -17.88
N ARG A 32 1.87 8.43 -17.62
CA ARG A 32 1.17 8.17 -16.35
C ARG A 32 2.11 8.26 -15.15
N LYS A 33 3.31 7.68 -15.24
CA LYS A 33 4.31 7.72 -14.18
C LYS A 33 4.75 9.15 -13.87
N LEU A 34 5.00 9.96 -14.91
CA LEU A 34 5.37 11.36 -14.75
C LEU A 34 4.25 12.21 -14.15
N ASN A 35 3.01 12.03 -14.60
CA ASN A 35 1.85 12.73 -14.04
C ASN A 35 1.63 12.37 -12.56
N LYS A 36 1.83 11.09 -12.19
CA LYS A 36 1.75 10.66 -10.79
C LYS A 36 2.80 11.39 -9.93
N ARG A 37 4.07 11.39 -10.37
CA ARG A 37 5.14 12.08 -9.65
C ARG A 37 4.92 13.60 -9.58
N TYR A 38 4.43 14.21 -10.64
CA TYR A 38 4.06 15.62 -10.66
C TYR A 38 2.98 15.95 -9.62
N ALA A 39 1.93 15.13 -9.55
CA ALA A 39 0.85 15.28 -8.58
C ALA A 39 1.34 15.07 -7.14
N GLU A 40 2.31 14.18 -6.91
CA GLU A 40 2.95 14.00 -5.59
C GLU A 40 3.74 15.23 -5.14
N LEU A 41 4.47 15.87 -6.05
CA LEU A 41 5.33 17.02 -5.73
C LEU A 41 4.53 18.32 -5.63
N THR A 42 3.39 18.44 -6.32
CA THR A 42 2.58 19.67 -6.37
C THR A 42 2.20 20.20 -4.97
N PRO A 43 1.70 19.39 -4.01
CA PRO A 43 1.41 19.85 -2.65
C PRO A 43 2.64 20.32 -1.87
N ILE A 44 3.80 19.68 -2.08
CA ILE A 44 5.06 20.06 -1.43
C ILE A 44 5.49 21.45 -1.91
N VAL A 45 5.53 21.63 -3.24
CA VAL A 45 5.90 22.90 -3.86
C VAL A 45 4.92 24.01 -3.48
N GLY A 46 3.61 23.72 -3.49
CA GLY A 46 2.57 24.65 -3.07
C GLY A 46 2.74 25.09 -1.62
N THR A 47 2.91 24.14 -0.70
CA THR A 47 3.08 24.42 0.74
C THR A 47 4.38 25.20 0.99
N TYR A 48 5.48 24.86 0.32
CA TYR A 48 6.73 25.60 0.44
C TYR A 48 6.62 27.03 -0.09
N ARG A 49 5.94 27.25 -1.22
CA ARG A 49 5.69 28.61 -1.75
C ARG A 49 4.88 29.45 -0.77
N SER A 50 3.81 28.89 -0.20
CA SER A 50 3.05 29.55 0.86
C SER A 50 3.91 29.86 2.08
N TRP A 51 4.71 28.89 2.55
CA TRP A 51 5.62 29.09 3.68
C TRP A 51 6.64 30.21 3.43
N LYS A 52 7.19 30.28 2.21
CA LYS A 52 8.14 31.33 1.82
C LYS A 52 7.45 32.69 1.76
N GLN A 53 6.28 32.77 1.14
CA GLN A 53 5.49 34.00 1.07
C GLN A 53 5.14 34.51 2.47
N THR A 54 4.63 33.66 3.36
CA THR A 54 4.34 34.04 4.74
C THR A 54 5.60 34.52 5.48
N GLY A 55 6.77 33.96 5.16
CA GLY A 55 8.05 34.47 5.66
C GLY A 55 8.37 35.90 5.20
N GLU A 56 8.13 36.20 3.93
CA GLU A 56 8.31 37.55 3.36
C GLU A 56 7.27 38.55 3.93
N ASP A 57 6.03 38.09 4.13
CA ASP A 57 4.95 38.88 4.73
C ASP A 57 5.24 39.22 6.20
N ILE A 58 5.81 38.27 6.98
CA ILE A 58 6.25 38.52 8.36
C ILE A 58 7.32 39.61 8.42
N GLU A 59 8.32 39.56 7.54
CA GLU A 59 9.37 40.58 7.52
C GLU A 59 8.79 41.95 7.16
N THR A 60 7.90 42.01 6.15
CA THR A 60 7.20 43.24 5.76
C THR A 60 6.35 43.80 6.91
N ALA A 61 5.58 42.95 7.59
CA ALA A 61 4.75 43.35 8.71
C ALA A 61 5.59 43.83 9.92
N ARG A 62 6.76 43.22 10.16
CA ARG A 62 7.71 43.68 11.19
C ARG A 62 8.29 45.05 10.88
N GLU A 63 8.60 45.35 9.62
CA GLU A 63 9.04 46.67 9.20
C GLU A 63 7.94 47.72 9.43
N LEU A 64 6.70 47.41 9.06
CA LEU A 64 5.54 48.30 9.23
C LEU A 64 5.12 48.48 10.71
N ALA A 65 5.37 47.49 11.55
CA ALA A 65 5.08 47.57 12.99
C ALA A 65 5.89 48.66 13.72
N ALA A 66 6.95 49.18 13.11
CA ALA A 66 7.67 50.36 13.62
C ALA A 66 6.84 51.65 13.52
N ASP A 67 5.96 51.74 12.51
CA ASP A 67 5.16 52.93 12.21
C ASP A 67 3.71 52.80 12.71
N ASP A 68 3.15 51.58 12.73
CA ASP A 68 1.80 51.31 13.21
C ASP A 68 1.75 50.04 14.11
N PRO A 69 1.46 50.19 15.42
CA PRO A 69 1.42 49.08 16.37
C PRO A 69 0.41 47.96 16.05
N ASP A 70 -0.60 48.23 15.23
CA ASP A 70 -1.63 47.24 14.88
C ASP A 70 -1.02 46.06 14.07
N PHE A 71 0.06 46.29 13.32
CA PHE A 71 0.80 45.24 12.62
C PHE A 71 1.53 44.26 13.55
N ALA A 72 1.75 44.60 14.83
CA ALA A 72 2.36 43.68 15.78
C ALA A 72 1.45 42.49 16.14
N ALA A 73 0.12 42.66 16.03
CA ALA A 73 -0.83 41.57 16.17
C ALA A 73 -0.80 40.66 14.93
N GLU A 74 -0.76 41.24 13.74
CA GLU A 74 -0.67 40.53 12.46
C GLU A 74 0.59 39.66 12.36
N VAL A 75 1.75 40.17 12.83
CA VAL A 75 3.00 39.39 12.89
C VAL A 75 2.82 38.09 13.67
N LYS A 76 2.11 38.10 14.81
CA LYS A 76 1.89 36.89 15.62
C LYS A 76 0.99 35.88 14.93
N GLU A 77 -0.03 36.35 14.23
CA GLU A 77 -0.91 35.49 13.44
C GLU A 77 -0.15 34.84 12.28
N LEU A 78 0.68 35.61 11.57
CA LEU A 78 1.52 35.11 10.48
C LEU A 78 2.59 34.14 10.98
N GLU A 79 3.18 34.38 12.16
CA GLU A 79 4.13 33.46 12.79
C GLU A 79 3.47 32.11 13.12
N ALA A 80 2.27 32.12 13.69
CA ALA A 80 1.51 30.90 13.96
C ALA A 80 1.16 30.15 12.66
N ALA A 81 0.68 30.86 11.64
CA ALA A 81 0.40 30.28 10.32
C ALA A 81 1.67 29.68 9.66
N ARG A 82 2.83 30.34 9.84
CA ARG A 82 4.11 29.83 9.34
C ARG A 82 4.55 28.57 10.07
N GLU A 83 4.27 28.47 11.37
CA GLU A 83 4.53 27.25 12.15
C GLU A 83 3.63 26.09 11.67
N GLU A 84 2.34 26.33 11.44
CA GLU A 84 1.43 25.35 10.85
C GLU A 84 1.90 24.89 9.46
N LEU A 85 2.35 25.82 8.61
CA LEU A 85 2.91 25.50 7.29
C LEU A 85 4.22 24.72 7.39
N THR A 86 5.04 24.99 8.43
CA THR A 86 6.28 24.26 8.69
C THR A 86 5.99 22.81 9.05
N GLU A 87 5.01 22.57 9.93
CA GLU A 87 4.58 21.22 10.30
C GLU A 87 3.93 20.49 9.12
N LYS A 88 3.10 21.18 8.34
CA LYS A 88 2.53 20.62 7.10
C LYS A 88 3.63 20.23 6.10
N LEU A 89 4.64 21.08 5.91
CA LEU A 89 5.77 20.80 5.03
C LEU A 89 6.59 19.61 5.55
N ARG A 90 6.85 19.54 6.86
CA ARG A 90 7.51 18.39 7.50
C ARG A 90 6.81 17.08 7.19
N LEU A 91 5.48 17.04 7.33
CA LEU A 91 4.68 15.85 7.05
C LEU A 91 4.72 15.47 5.56
N LEU A 92 4.67 16.44 4.66
CA LEU A 92 4.74 16.18 3.22
C LEU A 92 6.11 15.68 2.75
N LEU A 93 7.18 15.93 3.51
CA LEU A 93 8.54 15.45 3.24
C LEU A 93 8.79 14.03 3.75
N VAL A 94 7.86 13.44 4.50
CA VAL A 94 7.96 12.04 4.92
C VAL A 94 8.02 11.15 3.66
N PRO A 95 9.03 10.27 3.52
CA PRO A 95 9.10 9.35 2.39
C PRO A 95 7.80 8.54 2.24
N ARG A 96 7.16 8.67 1.08
CA ARG A 96 5.94 7.95 0.76
C ARG A 96 6.23 6.48 0.48
N ASP A 97 5.35 5.60 0.92
CA ASP A 97 5.38 4.20 0.55
C ASP A 97 4.81 4.06 -0.87
N PRO A 98 5.48 3.33 -1.80
CA PRO A 98 4.97 3.09 -3.15
C PRO A 98 3.54 2.51 -3.19
N SER A 99 3.11 1.85 -2.11
CA SER A 99 1.80 1.23 -1.98
C SER A 99 0.73 2.14 -1.37
N ASP A 100 1.06 3.36 -0.93
CA ASP A 100 0.13 4.25 -0.19
C ASP A 100 -1.19 4.55 -0.94
N ASP A 101 -1.16 4.53 -2.28
CA ASP A 101 -2.35 4.78 -3.11
C ASP A 101 -3.09 3.49 -3.50
N LYS A 102 -2.59 2.31 -3.09
CA LYS A 102 -3.18 1.02 -3.46
C LYS A 102 -4.41 0.71 -2.60
N ASP A 103 -5.36 0.06 -3.25
CA ASP A 103 -6.46 -0.62 -2.59
C ASP A 103 -5.91 -1.82 -1.79
N VAL A 104 -6.68 -2.36 -0.84
CA VAL A 104 -6.18 -3.44 0.03
C VAL A 104 -7.13 -4.62 0.09
N ILE A 105 -6.54 -5.78 0.31
CA ILE A 105 -7.25 -6.97 0.78
C ILE A 105 -7.03 -7.09 2.28
N LEU A 106 -8.14 -7.08 3.01
CA LEU A 106 -8.22 -7.29 4.45
C LEU A 106 -8.64 -8.73 4.73
N GLU A 107 -7.82 -9.47 5.47
CA GLU A 107 -8.08 -10.85 5.87
C GLU A 107 -8.15 -10.93 7.41
N ILE A 108 -9.25 -11.47 7.95
CA ILE A 108 -9.48 -11.57 9.39
C ILE A 108 -9.66 -13.04 9.75
N LYS A 109 -8.78 -13.54 10.62
CA LYS A 109 -8.79 -14.94 11.06
C LYS A 109 -9.05 -15.06 12.55
N ALA A 110 -9.90 -16.01 12.91
CA ALA A 110 -10.07 -16.44 14.30
C ALA A 110 -8.77 -17.06 14.85
N GLY A 111 -8.47 -16.79 16.11
CA GLY A 111 -7.24 -17.23 16.76
C GLY A 111 -7.47 -17.99 18.07
N ALA A 112 -6.64 -17.72 19.06
CA ALA A 112 -6.76 -18.33 20.38
C ALA A 112 -8.05 -17.86 21.09
N GLY A 113 -9.04 -18.74 21.23
CA GLY A 113 -10.32 -18.42 21.89
C GLY A 113 -11.52 -19.27 21.45
N GLY A 114 -11.34 -20.17 20.46
CA GLY A 114 -12.42 -21.02 19.96
C GLY A 114 -13.54 -20.19 19.33
N ASP A 115 -14.79 -20.54 19.56
CA ASP A 115 -15.94 -19.83 18.98
C ASP A 115 -16.00 -18.35 19.33
N GLU A 116 -15.51 -17.97 20.52
CA GLU A 116 -15.45 -16.56 20.93
C GLU A 116 -14.49 -15.75 20.05
N SER A 117 -13.40 -16.37 19.57
CA SER A 117 -12.49 -15.69 18.64
C SER A 117 -13.12 -15.49 17.26
N ALA A 118 -14.03 -16.39 16.83
CA ALA A 118 -14.77 -16.23 15.59
C ALA A 118 -15.83 -15.13 15.68
N LEU A 119 -16.51 -15.02 16.83
CA LEU A 119 -17.42 -13.90 17.11
C LEU A 119 -16.66 -12.56 17.09
N PHE A 120 -15.50 -12.51 17.74
CA PHE A 120 -14.67 -11.31 17.74
C PHE A 120 -14.12 -10.96 16.34
N ALA A 121 -13.77 -11.94 15.51
CA ALA A 121 -13.44 -11.70 14.11
C ALA A 121 -14.60 -11.04 13.34
N GLY A 122 -15.85 -11.45 13.63
CA GLY A 122 -17.05 -10.79 13.09
C GLY A 122 -17.22 -9.35 13.57
N ASP A 123 -16.91 -9.06 14.84
CA ASP A 123 -16.93 -7.70 15.37
C ASP A 123 -15.90 -6.79 14.68
N LEU A 124 -14.68 -7.32 14.46
CA LEU A 124 -13.63 -6.61 13.73
C LEU A 124 -14.03 -6.36 12.28
N LEU A 125 -14.59 -7.36 11.60
CA LEU A 125 -15.11 -7.20 10.24
C LEU A 125 -16.12 -6.05 10.18
N ARG A 126 -17.14 -6.08 11.06
CA ARG A 126 -18.17 -5.05 11.13
C ARG A 126 -17.59 -3.66 11.39
N MET A 127 -16.62 -3.58 12.29
CA MET A 127 -15.90 -2.35 12.62
C MET A 127 -15.19 -1.77 11.38
N TYR A 128 -14.45 -2.58 10.62
CA TYR A 128 -13.76 -2.13 9.42
C TYR A 128 -14.70 -1.76 8.27
N LEU A 129 -15.80 -2.51 8.09
CA LEU A 129 -16.83 -2.16 7.10
C LEU A 129 -17.44 -0.79 7.39
N ARG A 130 -17.79 -0.52 8.66
CA ARG A 130 -18.33 0.79 9.07
C ARG A 130 -17.32 1.91 8.90
N TYR A 131 -16.05 1.66 9.25
CA TYR A 131 -14.98 2.63 9.02
C TYR A 131 -14.82 2.95 7.53
N ALA A 132 -14.78 1.94 6.67
CA ALA A 132 -14.72 2.11 5.23
C ALA A 132 -15.92 2.91 4.69
N GLU A 133 -17.14 2.64 5.17
CA GLU A 133 -18.33 3.43 4.79
C GLU A 133 -18.21 4.91 5.20
N ARG A 134 -17.76 5.19 6.42
CA ARG A 134 -17.57 6.56 6.94
C ARG A 134 -16.54 7.36 6.17
N VAL A 135 -15.41 6.75 5.85
CA VAL A 135 -14.33 7.37 5.04
C VAL A 135 -14.71 7.42 3.56
N GLY A 136 -15.78 6.72 3.16
CA GLY A 136 -16.31 6.75 1.81
C GLY A 136 -15.61 5.78 0.86
N TRP A 137 -14.96 4.73 1.36
CA TRP A 137 -14.45 3.64 0.54
C TRP A 137 -15.56 2.67 0.12
N LYS A 138 -15.24 1.78 -0.82
CA LYS A 138 -16.11 0.69 -1.27
C LYS A 138 -15.54 -0.63 -0.76
N THR A 139 -16.38 -1.46 -0.14
CA THR A 139 -15.98 -2.79 0.33
C THR A 139 -16.64 -3.89 -0.50
N GLU A 140 -15.94 -4.98 -0.72
CA GLU A 140 -16.39 -6.15 -1.46
C GLU A 140 -15.94 -7.42 -0.73
N LEU A 141 -16.89 -8.23 -0.28
CA LEU A 141 -16.59 -9.52 0.36
C LEU A 141 -16.11 -10.49 -0.72
N ILE A 142 -14.91 -11.04 -0.56
CA ILE A 142 -14.30 -11.98 -1.50
C ILE A 142 -14.64 -13.42 -1.10
N ASP A 143 -14.32 -13.76 0.14
CA ASP A 143 -14.50 -15.11 0.68
C ASP A 143 -14.81 -15.05 2.19
N SER A 144 -15.55 -16.02 2.69
CA SER A 144 -15.87 -16.14 4.11
C SER A 144 -16.11 -17.58 4.54
N THR A 145 -15.56 -17.92 5.69
CA THR A 145 -15.82 -19.17 6.40
C THR A 145 -16.48 -18.84 7.74
N GLU A 146 -17.78 -19.05 7.83
CA GLU A 146 -18.57 -18.79 9.04
C GLU A 146 -18.32 -19.85 10.13
N SER A 147 -18.55 -19.46 11.39
CA SER A 147 -18.60 -20.41 12.51
C SER A 147 -20.05 -20.81 12.84
N GLU A 148 -20.23 -21.98 13.46
CA GLU A 148 -21.56 -22.53 13.79
C GLU A 148 -22.35 -21.64 14.76
N LEU A 149 -21.66 -20.94 15.66
CA LEU A 149 -22.25 -20.02 16.64
C LEU A 149 -22.32 -18.57 16.15
N GLY A 150 -22.04 -18.33 14.86
CA GLY A 150 -21.92 -17.00 14.27
C GLY A 150 -20.49 -16.46 14.28
N GLY A 151 -20.29 -15.34 13.58
CA GLY A 151 -18.96 -14.81 13.31
C GLY A 151 -18.19 -15.61 12.26
N TYR A 152 -16.89 -15.38 12.15
CA TYR A 152 -16.06 -15.91 11.06
C TYR A 152 -14.80 -16.59 11.58
N LYS A 153 -14.50 -17.78 11.05
CA LYS A 153 -13.19 -18.42 11.22
C LYS A 153 -12.15 -17.76 10.32
N ASP A 154 -12.56 -17.41 9.11
CA ASP A 154 -11.76 -16.71 8.10
C ASP A 154 -12.70 -15.81 7.29
N VAL A 155 -12.26 -14.60 6.94
CA VAL A 155 -13.01 -13.69 6.07
C VAL A 155 -12.06 -12.76 5.33
N GLN A 156 -12.30 -12.58 4.04
CA GLN A 156 -11.51 -11.73 3.15
C GLN A 156 -12.40 -10.67 2.49
N VAL A 157 -11.97 -9.41 2.57
CA VAL A 157 -12.67 -8.26 2.02
C VAL A 157 -11.70 -7.39 1.23
N ALA A 158 -12.05 -7.05 0.00
CA ALA A 158 -11.39 -5.98 -0.72
C ALA A 158 -11.95 -4.62 -0.28
N VAL A 159 -11.07 -3.68 0.02
CA VAL A 159 -11.41 -2.30 0.36
C VAL A 159 -10.77 -1.38 -0.69
N LYS A 160 -11.62 -0.67 -1.42
CA LYS A 160 -11.27 0.09 -2.61
C LYS A 160 -11.60 1.58 -2.45
N THR A 161 -10.72 2.44 -2.96
CA THR A 161 -10.94 3.88 -3.05
C THR A 161 -12.11 4.19 -4.00
N LYS A 162 -13.00 5.13 -3.62
CA LYS A 162 -14.03 5.65 -4.55
C LYS A 162 -13.36 6.66 -5.49
N GLY A 163 -13.44 6.39 -6.80
CA GLY A 163 -12.81 7.24 -7.83
C GLY A 163 -11.58 6.62 -8.50
N GLY A 164 -11.12 5.45 -8.02
CA GLY A 164 -9.95 4.75 -8.54
C GLY A 164 -8.63 5.22 -7.93
N GLN A 165 -7.55 4.51 -8.27
CA GLN A 165 -6.21 4.78 -7.76
C GLN A 165 -5.76 6.21 -8.10
N GLY A 166 -5.31 6.96 -7.09
CA GLY A 166 -4.84 8.35 -7.25
C GLY A 166 -5.92 9.44 -7.16
N ALA A 167 -7.19 9.08 -6.89
CA ALA A 167 -8.27 10.05 -6.68
C ALA A 167 -8.32 10.64 -5.24
N THR A 168 -7.46 10.15 -4.34
CA THR A 168 -7.47 10.52 -2.93
C THR A 168 -6.25 11.36 -2.58
N GLU A 169 -6.42 12.31 -1.64
CA GLU A 169 -5.31 13.11 -1.13
C GLU A 169 -4.18 12.21 -0.57
N PRO A 170 -2.91 12.64 -0.67
CA PRO A 170 -1.79 11.94 -0.05
C PRO A 170 -2.05 11.60 1.42
N GLY A 171 -1.83 10.34 1.80
CA GLY A 171 -2.07 9.85 3.17
C GLY A 171 -3.51 9.43 3.48
N GLN A 172 -4.45 9.61 2.53
CA GLN A 172 -5.85 9.20 2.67
C GLN A 172 -6.19 7.91 1.90
N GLY A 173 -5.21 7.33 1.20
CA GLY A 173 -5.35 6.04 0.51
C GLY A 173 -5.65 4.89 1.48
N VAL A 174 -6.26 3.82 0.96
CA VAL A 174 -6.70 2.68 1.77
C VAL A 174 -5.51 2.01 2.46
N TRP A 175 -4.44 1.71 1.72
CA TRP A 175 -3.20 1.16 2.30
C TRP A 175 -2.58 2.10 3.32
N ALA A 176 -2.47 3.40 2.99
CA ALA A 176 -1.84 4.39 3.87
C ALA A 176 -2.47 4.42 5.27
N ARG A 177 -3.79 4.19 5.37
CA ARG A 177 -4.54 4.16 6.62
C ARG A 177 -4.60 2.76 7.25
N LEU A 178 -4.88 1.71 6.48
CA LEU A 178 -5.16 0.38 7.02
C LEU A 178 -3.92 -0.48 7.25
N LYS A 179 -2.73 -0.14 6.71
CA LYS A 179 -1.51 -0.95 6.92
C LYS A 179 -1.15 -1.15 8.40
N TYR A 180 -1.56 -0.24 9.28
CA TYR A 180 -1.36 -0.35 10.72
C TYR A 180 -2.31 -1.33 11.40
N GLU A 181 -3.32 -1.84 10.71
CA GLU A 181 -4.26 -2.85 11.25
C GLU A 181 -3.68 -4.26 11.17
N GLY A 182 -2.56 -4.47 10.48
CA GLY A 182 -1.90 -5.77 10.39
C GLY A 182 -1.32 -6.20 11.74
N GLY A 183 -1.78 -7.35 12.26
CA GLY A 183 -1.30 -7.93 13.51
C GLY A 183 -2.35 -8.69 14.30
N VAL A 184 -2.03 -9.01 15.56
CA VAL A 184 -2.95 -9.72 16.47
C VAL A 184 -3.77 -8.74 17.32
N HIS A 185 -5.08 -8.89 17.25
CA HIS A 185 -6.07 -8.13 18.02
C HIS A 185 -6.55 -8.98 19.18
N ARG A 186 -6.37 -8.49 20.42
CA ARG A 186 -6.78 -9.19 21.64
C ARG A 186 -8.05 -8.62 22.22
N VAL A 187 -9.04 -9.45 22.55
CA VAL A 187 -10.27 -9.04 23.24
C VAL A 187 -10.32 -9.58 24.66
N GLN A 188 -10.85 -8.78 25.58
CA GLN A 188 -11.16 -9.14 26.96
C GLN A 188 -12.62 -8.79 27.25
N ARG A 189 -13.48 -9.81 27.29
CA ARG A 189 -14.91 -9.65 27.60
C ARG A 189 -15.48 -10.93 28.20
N VAL A 190 -16.71 -10.86 28.69
CA VAL A 190 -17.50 -12.04 29.01
C VAL A 190 -18.03 -12.61 27.68
N PRO A 191 -17.60 -13.80 27.25
CA PRO A 191 -18.06 -14.41 26.00
C PRO A 191 -19.56 -14.62 25.97
N ALA A 192 -20.16 -14.58 24.78
CA ALA A 192 -21.57 -14.94 24.61
C ALA A 192 -21.83 -16.41 24.97
N THR A 193 -20.80 -17.25 24.89
CA THR A 193 -20.85 -18.69 25.20
C THR A 193 -20.60 -19.01 26.68
N GLU A 194 -20.34 -18.01 27.54
CA GLU A 194 -20.02 -18.20 28.95
C GLU A 194 -21.23 -17.93 29.87
N SER A 195 -21.54 -18.86 30.77
CA SER A 195 -22.73 -18.78 31.64
C SER A 195 -22.46 -18.17 33.01
N GLN A 196 -21.20 -18.14 33.47
CA GLN A 196 -20.86 -17.70 34.83
C GLN A 196 -20.34 -16.26 34.91
N GLY A 197 -20.38 -15.50 33.81
CA GLY A 197 -19.95 -14.10 33.79
C GLY A 197 -18.43 -13.90 33.92
N ARG A 198 -17.62 -14.94 33.65
CA ARG A 198 -16.16 -14.85 33.73
C ARG A 198 -15.61 -14.14 32.50
N ILE A 199 -14.64 -13.26 32.71
CA ILE A 199 -13.95 -12.57 31.62
C ILE A 199 -12.96 -13.54 30.98
N HIS A 200 -13.09 -13.78 29.68
CA HIS A 200 -12.12 -14.53 28.90
C HIS A 200 -11.27 -13.57 28.06
N THR A 201 -10.07 -14.03 27.73
CA THR A 201 -9.20 -13.34 26.78
C THR A 201 -9.12 -14.17 25.51
N SER A 202 -9.47 -13.56 24.39
CA SER A 202 -9.41 -14.18 23.06
C SER A 202 -8.56 -13.33 22.12
N ALA A 203 -8.17 -13.90 20.97
CA ALA A 203 -7.40 -13.20 19.96
C ALA A 203 -7.91 -13.50 18.54
N ALA A 204 -7.79 -12.53 17.65
CA ALA A 204 -8.01 -12.67 16.21
C ALA A 204 -6.84 -12.02 15.46
N GLY A 205 -6.48 -12.57 14.31
CA GLY A 205 -5.43 -12.03 13.44
C GLY A 205 -6.06 -11.20 12.33
N VAL A 206 -5.51 -10.02 12.07
CA VAL A 206 -5.87 -9.19 10.93
C VAL A 206 -4.64 -9.07 10.05
N LEU A 207 -4.80 -9.33 8.77
CA LEU A 207 -3.76 -9.21 7.76
C LEU A 207 -4.21 -8.21 6.73
N VAL A 208 -3.31 -7.29 6.38
CA VAL A 208 -3.58 -6.24 5.40
C VAL A 208 -2.55 -6.37 4.30
N THR A 209 -3.01 -6.51 3.06
CA THR A 209 -2.12 -6.64 1.90
C THR A 209 -2.56 -5.66 0.83
N PRO A 210 -1.63 -4.95 0.17
CA PRO A 210 -1.99 -4.10 -0.96
C PRO A 210 -2.44 -4.99 -2.12
N GLU A 211 -3.47 -4.57 -2.84
CA GLU A 211 -3.94 -5.29 -4.02
C GLU A 211 -2.83 -5.27 -5.09
N ALA A 212 -2.46 -6.46 -5.57
CA ALA A 212 -1.41 -6.62 -6.57
C ALA A 212 -1.91 -6.14 -7.94
N GLU A 213 -1.03 -5.47 -8.69
CA GLU A 213 -1.29 -5.16 -10.08
C GLU A 213 -1.01 -6.41 -10.92
N GLU A 214 -1.73 -6.60 -12.02
CA GLU A 214 -1.43 -7.67 -12.98
C GLU A 214 0.00 -7.48 -13.51
N ILE A 215 0.84 -8.50 -13.28
CA ILE A 215 2.21 -8.50 -13.80
C ILE A 215 2.14 -8.82 -15.28
N ASP A 216 2.21 -7.81 -16.13
CA ASP A 216 2.47 -8.01 -17.56
C ASP A 216 3.99 -8.11 -17.78
N VAL A 217 4.42 -9.23 -18.37
CA VAL A 217 5.83 -9.47 -18.66
C VAL A 217 6.14 -8.93 -20.05
N GLU A 218 6.63 -7.71 -20.11
CA GLU A 218 7.24 -7.17 -21.32
C GLU A 218 8.59 -7.84 -21.58
N ILE A 219 8.74 -8.41 -22.78
CA ILE A 219 9.99 -9.04 -23.21
C ILE A 219 10.68 -8.12 -24.21
N ASN A 220 11.81 -7.54 -23.81
CA ASN A 220 12.67 -6.80 -24.71
C ASN A 220 13.44 -7.76 -25.62
N GLN A 221 13.45 -7.51 -26.93
CA GLN A 221 14.16 -8.37 -27.88
C GLN A 221 15.67 -8.36 -27.68
N ASN A 222 16.24 -7.29 -27.13
CA ASN A 222 17.67 -7.18 -26.88
C ASN A 222 18.15 -8.11 -25.75
N ASP A 223 17.24 -8.57 -24.89
CA ASP A 223 17.53 -9.45 -23.77
C ASP A 223 17.43 -10.95 -24.14
N LEU A 224 17.20 -11.25 -25.41
CA LEU A 224 17.00 -12.61 -25.91
C LEU A 224 18.20 -13.10 -26.72
N ARG A 225 18.76 -14.23 -26.30
CA ARG A 225 19.64 -15.03 -27.17
C ARG A 225 18.81 -16.09 -27.89
N ILE A 226 18.80 -16.02 -29.22
CA ILE A 226 18.08 -16.96 -30.08
C ILE A 226 19.10 -17.88 -30.75
N ASP A 227 19.08 -19.15 -30.36
CA ASP A 227 19.92 -20.21 -30.90
C ASP A 227 19.09 -21.07 -31.86
N VAL A 228 19.57 -21.28 -33.09
CA VAL A 228 18.90 -22.08 -34.12
C VAL A 228 19.71 -23.33 -34.39
N TYR A 229 19.06 -24.49 -34.45
CA TYR A 229 19.73 -25.77 -34.62
C TYR A 229 18.85 -26.79 -35.36
N ARG A 230 19.43 -27.96 -35.67
CA ARG A 230 18.72 -29.05 -36.35
C ARG A 230 17.68 -29.68 -35.44
N SER A 231 16.48 -29.87 -35.97
CA SER A 231 15.41 -30.57 -35.27
C SER A 231 15.79 -32.03 -35.01
N SER A 232 15.30 -32.59 -33.92
CA SER A 232 15.49 -34.01 -33.59
C SER A 232 14.18 -34.78 -33.73
N GLY A 233 14.16 -35.92 -34.41
CA GLY A 233 12.99 -36.80 -34.47
C GLY A 233 12.77 -37.49 -35.83
N PRO A 234 11.67 -38.24 -35.99
CA PRO A 234 11.34 -38.91 -37.24
C PRO A 234 10.94 -37.89 -38.31
N GLY A 235 11.80 -37.65 -39.30
CA GLY A 235 11.49 -36.72 -40.38
C GLY A 235 12.48 -36.72 -41.54
N GLY A 236 12.72 -37.88 -42.14
CA GLY A 236 13.36 -38.02 -43.46
C GLY A 236 14.64 -37.19 -43.67
N GLN A 237 14.87 -36.75 -44.92
CA GLN A 237 16.04 -35.91 -45.25
C GLN A 237 15.92 -34.47 -44.74
N SER A 238 14.70 -33.94 -44.62
CA SER A 238 14.46 -32.54 -44.21
C SER A 238 14.89 -32.26 -42.77
N VAL A 239 14.77 -33.23 -41.85
CA VAL A 239 15.21 -33.06 -40.46
C VAL A 239 16.73 -33.03 -40.33
N ASN A 240 17.45 -33.71 -41.23
CA ASN A 240 18.92 -33.77 -41.21
C ASN A 240 19.60 -32.57 -41.89
N THR A 241 18.87 -31.82 -42.71
CA THR A 241 19.42 -30.76 -43.58
C THR A 241 18.92 -29.37 -43.25
N THR A 242 17.72 -29.22 -42.67
CA THR A 242 17.12 -27.92 -42.37
C THR A 242 17.22 -27.56 -40.89
N ASP A 243 17.78 -26.39 -40.59
CA ASP A 243 17.87 -25.84 -39.23
C ASP A 243 16.54 -25.16 -38.86
N SER A 244 15.56 -25.95 -38.42
CA SER A 244 14.21 -25.46 -38.08
C SER A 244 13.93 -25.34 -36.58
N ALA A 245 14.73 -25.95 -35.69
CA ALA A 245 14.52 -25.88 -34.24
C ALA A 245 15.06 -24.57 -33.67
N VAL A 246 14.31 -23.97 -32.75
CA VAL A 246 14.65 -22.68 -32.14
C VAL A 246 14.67 -22.83 -30.62
N ARG A 247 15.74 -22.32 -30.00
CA ARG A 247 15.86 -22.13 -28.55
C ARG A 247 16.06 -20.65 -28.27
N ILE A 248 15.30 -20.13 -27.32
CA ILE A 248 15.35 -18.74 -26.89
C ILE A 248 15.74 -18.76 -25.42
N THR A 249 16.77 -17.98 -25.08
CA THR A 249 17.25 -17.79 -23.70
C THR A 249 17.01 -16.33 -23.34
N HIS A 250 16.27 -16.08 -22.26
CA HIS A 250 16.20 -14.74 -21.67
C HIS A 250 17.45 -14.53 -20.81
N LEU A 251 18.34 -13.64 -21.22
CA LEU A 251 19.64 -13.42 -20.60
C LEU A 251 19.53 -12.96 -19.13
N PRO A 252 18.62 -12.04 -18.76
CA PRO A 252 18.52 -11.57 -17.37
C PRO A 252 18.07 -12.64 -16.38
N THR A 253 17.10 -13.48 -16.76
CA THR A 253 16.51 -14.48 -15.84
C THR A 253 17.09 -15.88 -16.03
N GLY A 254 17.85 -16.13 -17.10
CA GLY A 254 18.36 -17.45 -17.46
C GLY A 254 17.28 -18.43 -17.93
N VAL A 255 16.01 -18.02 -18.05
CA VAL A 255 14.92 -18.90 -18.49
C VAL A 255 15.09 -19.23 -19.96
N VAL A 256 15.08 -20.52 -20.26
CA VAL A 256 15.21 -21.05 -21.62
C VAL A 256 13.88 -21.63 -22.08
N ALA A 257 13.48 -21.38 -23.31
CA ALA A 257 12.37 -22.02 -24.00
C ALA A 257 12.84 -22.56 -25.36
N SER A 258 12.34 -23.71 -25.79
CA SER A 258 12.69 -24.29 -27.09
C SER A 258 11.47 -24.90 -27.77
N CYS A 259 11.39 -24.78 -29.09
CA CYS A 259 10.35 -25.40 -29.90
C CYS A 259 10.92 -25.95 -31.22
N GLN A 260 10.42 -27.11 -31.64
CA GLN A 260 10.83 -27.80 -32.87
C GLN A 260 9.67 -28.56 -33.54
N ASN A 261 8.43 -28.24 -33.19
CA ASN A 261 7.24 -29.00 -33.62
C ASN A 261 6.89 -28.74 -35.08
N GLU A 262 7.14 -27.51 -35.56
CA GLU A 262 6.80 -27.10 -36.92
C GLU A 262 7.97 -27.27 -37.87
N LYS A 263 7.66 -27.39 -39.17
CA LYS A 263 8.69 -27.41 -40.23
C LYS A 263 9.33 -26.03 -40.44
N SER A 264 8.63 -24.94 -40.09
CA SER A 264 9.10 -23.57 -40.26
C SER A 264 9.80 -23.05 -39.01
N GLN A 265 11.01 -22.52 -39.20
CA GLN A 265 11.78 -21.84 -38.15
C GLN A 265 11.02 -20.67 -37.52
N LEU A 266 10.31 -19.87 -38.34
CA LEU A 266 9.57 -18.70 -37.84
C LEU A 266 8.43 -19.11 -36.91
N GLN A 267 7.71 -20.17 -37.27
CA GLN A 267 6.62 -20.71 -36.44
C GLN A 267 7.16 -21.29 -35.13
N ASN A 268 8.30 -22.00 -35.18
CA ASN A 268 8.98 -22.48 -33.97
C ASN A 268 9.49 -21.32 -33.10
N LYS A 269 9.98 -20.22 -33.69
CA LYS A 269 10.37 -19.01 -32.95
C LYS A 269 9.17 -18.37 -32.25
N GLU A 270 8.04 -18.20 -32.93
CA GLU A 270 6.82 -17.66 -32.33
C GLU A 270 6.29 -18.54 -31.18
N GLN A 271 6.28 -19.86 -31.36
CA GLN A 271 5.89 -20.80 -30.30
C GLN A 271 6.86 -20.75 -29.12
N ALA A 272 8.18 -20.74 -29.37
CA ALA A 272 9.19 -20.60 -28.34
C ALA A 272 9.06 -19.28 -27.57
N MET A 273 8.72 -18.17 -28.25
CA MET A 273 8.42 -16.87 -27.61
C MET A 273 7.18 -16.94 -26.72
N ARG A 274 6.10 -17.61 -27.16
CA ARG A 274 4.89 -17.81 -26.33
C ARG A 274 5.19 -18.64 -25.09
N ILE A 275 5.96 -19.72 -25.24
CA ILE A 275 6.39 -20.56 -24.11
C ILE A 275 7.28 -19.76 -23.17
N LEU A 276 8.20 -18.95 -23.70
CA LEU A 276 9.08 -18.10 -22.89
C LEU A 276 8.27 -17.10 -22.08
N ARG A 277 7.31 -16.39 -22.71
CA ARG A 277 6.41 -15.45 -22.00
C ARG A 277 5.64 -16.13 -20.89
N SER A 278 5.06 -17.30 -21.15
CA SER A 278 4.34 -18.07 -20.13
C SER A 278 5.24 -18.50 -18.97
N ARG A 279 6.48 -18.92 -19.24
CA ARG A 279 7.45 -19.28 -18.19
C ARG A 279 7.92 -18.09 -17.37
N LEU A 280 8.17 -16.95 -18.01
CA LEU A 280 8.56 -15.73 -17.33
C LEU A 280 7.42 -15.19 -16.46
N LEU A 281 6.18 -15.23 -16.97
CA LEU A 281 4.99 -14.87 -16.22
C LEU A 281 4.83 -15.75 -14.98
N ALA A 282 4.93 -17.08 -15.14
CA ALA A 282 4.82 -18.01 -14.02
C ALA A 282 5.92 -17.78 -12.96
N ALA A 283 7.16 -17.53 -13.38
CA ALA A 283 8.26 -17.23 -12.47
C ALA A 283 8.06 -15.90 -11.73
N ALA A 284 7.57 -14.86 -12.42
CA ALA A 284 7.26 -13.58 -11.81
C ALA A 284 6.10 -13.67 -10.81
N GLN A 285 5.06 -14.46 -11.14
CA GLN A 285 3.96 -14.77 -10.24
C GLN A 285 4.43 -15.53 -9.00
N GLU A 286 5.26 -16.57 -9.17
CA GLU A 286 5.81 -17.33 -8.05
C GLU A 286 6.64 -16.45 -7.10
N GLU A 287 7.45 -15.54 -7.64
CA GLU A 287 8.22 -14.61 -6.82
C GLU A 287 7.32 -13.63 -6.06
N ALA A 288 6.33 -13.05 -6.73
CA ALA A 288 5.37 -12.16 -6.09
C ALA A 288 4.55 -12.87 -5.00
N GLU A 289 4.16 -14.13 -5.23
CA GLU A 289 3.48 -14.96 -4.22
C GLU A 289 4.40 -15.25 -3.02
N ARG A 290 5.70 -15.48 -3.26
CA ARG A 290 6.70 -15.70 -2.20
C ARG A 290 6.85 -14.45 -1.32
N GLU A 291 7.04 -13.29 -1.95
CA GLU A 291 7.14 -12.00 -1.25
C GLU A 291 5.87 -11.69 -0.46
N ALA A 292 4.69 -11.92 -1.06
CA ALA A 292 3.40 -11.74 -0.39
C ALA A 292 3.24 -12.71 0.81
N ALA A 293 3.66 -13.96 0.67
CA ALA A 293 3.61 -14.95 1.75
C ALA A 293 4.55 -14.59 2.91
N ASP A 294 5.73 -14.07 2.61
CA ASP A 294 6.69 -13.62 3.62
C ASP A 294 6.19 -12.35 4.34
N ALA A 295 5.65 -11.38 3.60
CA ALA A 295 5.01 -10.20 4.17
C ALA A 295 3.83 -10.59 5.07
N ARG A 296 2.99 -11.54 4.62
CA ARG A 296 1.88 -12.09 5.41
C ARG A 296 2.36 -12.73 6.72
N ARG A 297 3.41 -13.54 6.66
CA ARG A 297 4.04 -14.17 7.84
C ARG A 297 4.64 -13.16 8.81
N SER A 298 5.17 -12.05 8.32
CA SER A 298 5.74 -11.00 9.19
C SER A 298 4.68 -10.24 9.99
N GLN A 299 3.46 -10.08 9.44
CA GLN A 299 2.37 -9.39 10.14
C GLN A 299 1.78 -10.27 11.25
N VAL A 300 1.49 -11.53 10.92
CA VAL A 300 0.89 -12.49 11.86
C VAL A 300 1.62 -13.81 11.75
N ARG A 301 2.54 -14.05 12.69
CA ARG A 301 3.32 -15.28 12.75
C ARG A 301 2.55 -16.38 13.46
N THR A 302 1.96 -16.05 14.61
CA THR A 302 0.96 -16.89 15.29
C THR A 302 -0.19 -16.02 15.79
N VAL A 303 -1.44 -16.52 15.73
CA VAL A 303 -2.59 -15.79 16.29
C VAL A 303 -2.70 -16.05 17.80
N ASP A 304 -1.60 -15.84 18.52
CA ASP A 304 -1.50 -16.02 19.96
C ASP A 304 -1.72 -14.69 20.72
N ARG A 305 -2.20 -14.81 21.96
CA ARG A 305 -2.57 -13.68 22.83
C ARG A 305 -1.36 -12.80 23.22
N SER A 306 -0.14 -13.31 23.07
CA SER A 306 1.10 -12.65 23.46
C SER A 306 1.58 -11.61 22.44
N GLU A 307 1.42 -11.89 21.14
CA GLU A 307 1.87 -11.06 20.00
C GLU A 307 0.93 -9.88 19.67
N LYS A 308 0.15 -9.43 20.65
CA LYS A 308 -0.91 -8.41 20.46
C LYS A 308 -0.37 -7.05 20.04
N ILE A 309 -0.96 -6.48 18.99
CA ILE A 309 -0.79 -5.06 18.65
C ILE A 309 -1.82 -4.20 19.38
N ARG A 310 -3.04 -4.72 19.58
CA ARG A 310 -4.15 -4.00 20.19
C ARG A 310 -4.89 -4.83 21.23
N THR A 311 -5.47 -4.15 22.22
CA THR A 311 -6.37 -4.75 23.20
C THR A 311 -7.69 -4.02 23.26
N TYR A 312 -8.78 -4.78 23.14
CA TYR A 312 -10.17 -4.37 23.24
C TYR A 312 -10.70 -4.88 24.59
N ASN A 313 -10.81 -4.00 25.57
CA ASN A 313 -11.22 -4.34 26.93
C ASN A 313 -12.63 -3.80 27.18
N TYR A 314 -13.62 -4.71 27.14
CA TYR A 314 -15.03 -4.37 27.29
C TYR A 314 -15.40 -3.89 28.71
N PRO A 315 -14.93 -4.52 29.80
CA PRO A 315 -15.26 -4.06 31.16
C PRO A 315 -14.89 -2.60 31.43
N GLU A 316 -13.79 -2.11 30.84
CA GLU A 316 -13.33 -0.74 31.01
C GLU A 316 -13.73 0.19 29.83
N ASN A 317 -14.51 -0.31 28.87
CA ASN A 317 -14.82 0.38 27.60
C ASN A 317 -13.56 0.96 26.91
N ARG A 318 -12.44 0.22 26.97
CA ARG A 318 -11.12 0.73 26.60
C ARG A 318 -10.53 0.01 25.38
N ILE A 319 -10.03 0.79 24.43
CA ILE A 319 -9.10 0.33 23.41
C ILE A 319 -7.68 0.79 23.74
N SER A 320 -6.68 -0.05 23.44
CA SER A 320 -5.28 0.32 23.56
C SER A 320 -4.44 -0.26 22.42
N ASP A 321 -3.60 0.57 21.82
CA ASP A 321 -2.56 0.13 20.88
C ASP A 321 -1.20 0.13 21.60
N HIS A 322 -0.56 -1.04 21.64
CA HIS A 322 0.68 -1.25 22.39
C HIS A 322 1.92 -0.77 21.65
N ARG A 323 1.83 -0.54 20.34
CA ARG A 323 2.98 -0.10 19.53
C ARG A 323 3.28 1.37 19.77
N VAL A 324 2.23 2.19 19.84
CA VAL A 324 2.32 3.64 20.03
C VAL A 324 1.90 4.09 21.43
N GLY A 325 1.45 3.17 22.29
CA GLY A 325 0.99 3.49 23.64
C GLY A 325 -0.34 4.23 23.71
N PHE A 326 -1.09 4.28 22.60
CA PHE A 326 -2.40 4.94 22.52
C PHE A 326 -3.42 4.24 23.41
N LYS A 327 -4.23 5.02 24.13
CA LYS A 327 -5.34 4.54 24.96
C LYS A 327 -6.54 5.46 24.83
N ALA A 328 -7.72 4.88 24.63
CA ALA A 328 -8.98 5.61 24.61
C ALA A 328 -10.08 4.79 25.29
N TYR A 329 -11.07 5.49 25.88
CA TYR A 329 -12.15 4.92 26.68
C TYR A 329 -13.51 5.06 25.98
N ASN A 330 -13.53 4.79 24.67
CA ASN A 330 -14.69 4.88 23.80
C ASN A 330 -14.80 3.65 22.89
N LEU A 331 -14.51 2.46 23.42
CA LEU A 331 -14.47 1.22 22.65
C LEU A 331 -15.76 0.98 21.84
N ASP A 332 -16.93 1.31 22.38
CA ASP A 332 -18.21 1.18 21.64
C ASP A 332 -18.23 1.99 20.34
N GLN A 333 -17.78 3.25 20.38
CA GLN A 333 -17.69 4.12 19.19
C GLN A 333 -16.68 3.59 18.19
N VAL A 334 -15.55 3.07 18.69
CA VAL A 334 -14.51 2.49 17.85
C VAL A 334 -15.05 1.26 17.12
N LEU A 335 -15.77 0.37 17.80
CA LEU A 335 -16.41 -0.81 17.20
C LEU A 335 -17.52 -0.43 16.20
N ASP A 336 -18.06 0.78 16.29
CA ASP A 336 -19.00 1.38 15.33
C ASP A 336 -18.32 2.18 14.20
N GLY A 337 -17.00 2.05 14.08
CA GLY A 337 -16.20 2.55 12.96
C GLY A 337 -15.44 3.86 13.22
N GLU A 338 -15.39 4.37 14.46
CA GLU A 338 -14.62 5.59 14.80
C GLU A 338 -13.15 5.26 15.10
N LEU A 339 -12.44 4.73 14.10
CA LEU A 339 -11.04 4.32 14.21
C LEU A 339 -10.02 5.44 13.94
N ASP A 340 -10.47 6.62 13.47
CA ASP A 340 -9.56 7.68 13.01
C ASP A 340 -8.51 8.06 14.05
N ALA A 341 -8.89 8.22 15.32
CA ALA A 341 -7.95 8.62 16.37
C ALA A 341 -6.84 7.59 16.61
N VAL A 342 -7.16 6.30 16.60
CA VAL A 342 -6.15 5.24 16.82
C VAL A 342 -5.28 5.03 15.58
N ILE A 343 -5.85 5.14 14.38
CA ILE A 343 -5.10 5.05 13.12
C ILE A 343 -4.16 6.25 12.99
N GLN A 344 -4.64 7.46 13.25
CA GLN A 344 -3.82 8.67 13.17
C GLN A 344 -2.64 8.62 14.14
N ALA A 345 -2.85 8.15 15.38
CA ALA A 345 -1.75 7.95 16.32
C ALA A 345 -0.68 6.97 15.80
N CYS A 346 -1.07 5.96 15.01
CA CYS A 346 -0.12 5.05 14.34
C CYS A 346 0.60 5.73 13.18
N VAL A 347 -0.12 6.51 12.36
CA VAL A 347 0.44 7.29 11.24
C VAL A 347 1.48 8.29 11.74
N ASP A 348 1.17 9.02 12.81
CA ASP A 348 2.04 10.05 13.38
C ASP A 348 3.33 9.42 13.91
N ALA A 349 3.23 8.28 14.59
CA ALA A 349 4.39 7.55 15.11
C ALA A 349 5.28 6.99 13.98
N ASP A 350 4.70 6.44 12.92
CA ASP A 350 5.44 5.95 11.75
C ASP A 350 6.13 7.12 11.01
N SER A 351 5.42 8.23 10.82
CA SER A 351 5.95 9.43 10.19
C SER A 351 7.12 10.01 10.98
N ALA A 352 6.99 10.10 12.31
CA ALA A 352 8.07 10.55 13.19
C ALA A 352 9.29 9.61 13.13
N ALA A 353 9.08 8.29 13.08
CA ALA A 353 10.16 7.32 12.95
C ALA A 353 10.90 7.45 11.61
N LYS A 354 10.17 7.64 10.50
CA LYS A 354 10.75 7.86 9.17
C LYS A 354 11.53 9.17 9.08
N LEU A 355 10.99 10.25 9.65
CA LEU A 355 11.68 11.54 9.72
C LEU A 355 12.94 11.49 10.56
N ALA A 356 12.99 10.65 11.59
CA ALA A 356 14.19 10.46 12.41
C ALA A 356 15.26 9.58 11.74
N ALA A 357 14.86 8.74 10.77
CA ALA A 357 15.74 7.85 10.04
C ALA A 357 16.30 8.46 8.74
N ALA A 358 15.62 9.50 8.21
CA ALA A 358 16.05 10.32 7.09
C ALA A 358 17.01 11.43 7.54
#